data_AF-G4TR05-F1
#
_entry.id   AF-G4TR05-F1
#
_cell.length_a   1.000
_cell.length_b   1.000
_cell.length_c   1.000
_cell.angle_alpha   90.00
_cell.angle_beta   90.00
_cell.angle_gamma   90.00
#
_symmetry.space_group_name_H-M   'P 1'
#
loop_
_entity.id
_entity.type
_entity.pdbx_description
1 polymer ?
#
loop_
_entity_poly.entity_id
_entity_poly.type
_entity_poly.pdbx_seq_one_letter_code
_entity_poly.pdbx_strand_id
1 'polypeptide(L)'
;MPNEHNATTISTSSPLQTTIGGLQESGPPLEGASAVKNEQLMEICDVVISEDTLFNSQLVQRLAYASLEQVLFFTNQIPLPIAKLASLRDENQKASRKRDELLKALGRLKEDINMVVKRAAESDVSLSPAGQFRMAIVLGSLSIPKRVILFDTAFPGDSDVKQPGPASDTREACASSPVSWTINNPATAGSDLDHTESHPFPPDSDDESSIDEHPQIETSQTSQRAEMLSQKAPPRSFTPFSDDQTLLKPSGQITVSTSGHFRQPTVPPSPFANENARSNDAIQKQHASALRSLIVGIGNMNTFVEEADASKIHIYVQAARGLEHPAWLPRPAANKPFELLVSAVEHTVCEADCGHGTILKSKLSKMAACAIVVRPSRTRRDDMSSTFQNSQHLWFEWDGKLHGLD
;
A
#
# COMPACT_ATOMS: atom_id res chain seq x y z
N MET A 1 -60.77 6.86 -30.85
CA MET A 1 -60.17 6.69 -29.50
C MET A 1 -58.68 6.47 -29.71
N PRO A 2 -57.85 7.52 -29.65
CA PRO A 2 -56.41 7.42 -29.89
C PRO A 2 -55.66 7.00 -28.62
N ASN A 3 -54.63 6.17 -28.79
CA ASN A 3 -53.69 5.79 -27.74
C ASN A 3 -52.66 6.90 -27.54
N GLU A 4 -52.59 7.44 -26.33
CA GLU A 4 -51.57 8.38 -25.89
C GLU A 4 -50.28 7.62 -25.56
N HIS A 5 -49.20 7.93 -26.30
CA HIS A 5 -47.85 7.53 -25.97
C HIS A 5 -47.27 8.53 -24.95
N ASN A 6 -47.04 8.08 -23.72
CA ASN A 6 -46.26 8.81 -22.73
C ASN A 6 -44.78 8.81 -23.12
N ALA A 7 -44.30 9.94 -23.65
CA ALA A 7 -42.88 10.23 -23.79
C ALA A 7 -42.31 10.65 -22.43
N THR A 8 -41.39 9.85 -21.89
CA THR A 8 -40.62 10.22 -20.69
C THR A 8 -39.45 11.09 -21.14
N THR A 9 -39.55 12.39 -20.90
CA THR A 9 -38.48 13.38 -21.09
C THR A 9 -37.43 13.20 -20.00
N ILE A 10 -36.22 12.78 -20.38
CA ILE A 10 -35.06 12.76 -19.48
C ILE A 10 -34.48 14.17 -19.48
N SER A 11 -34.62 14.88 -18.34
CA SER A 11 -33.95 16.15 -18.09
C SER A 11 -32.44 15.92 -18.00
N THR A 12 -31.72 16.48 -18.95
CA THR A 12 -30.26 16.66 -18.92
C THR A 12 -29.91 17.69 -17.85
N SER A 13 -29.48 17.23 -16.68
CA SER A 13 -28.81 18.10 -15.70
C SER A 13 -27.46 18.55 -16.25
N SER A 14 -27.20 19.84 -16.11
CA SER A 14 -25.99 20.52 -16.59
C SER A 14 -24.72 19.96 -15.95
N PRO A 15 -23.57 19.99 -16.66
CA PRO A 15 -22.29 19.63 -16.08
C PRO A 15 -21.91 20.61 -14.97
N LEU A 16 -21.54 20.04 -13.81
CA LEU A 16 -20.91 20.75 -12.70
C LEU A 16 -19.64 21.44 -13.21
N GLN A 17 -19.66 22.77 -13.24
CA GLN A 17 -18.45 23.58 -13.32
C GLN A 17 -17.74 23.48 -11.97
N THR A 18 -16.72 22.63 -11.88
CA THR A 18 -15.72 22.71 -10.80
C THR A 18 -14.79 23.87 -11.13
N THR A 19 -15.09 25.04 -10.59
CA THR A 19 -14.19 26.19 -10.58
C THR A 19 -12.98 25.84 -9.70
N ILE A 20 -11.86 25.51 -10.35
CA ILE A 20 -10.54 25.42 -9.73
C ILE A 20 -10.18 26.81 -9.22
N GLY A 21 -9.91 26.88 -7.91
CA GLY A 21 -9.74 28.11 -7.15
C GLY A 21 -8.65 29.03 -7.70
N GLY A 22 -9.01 30.31 -7.84
CA GLY A 22 -8.05 31.39 -7.95
C GLY A 22 -7.27 31.53 -6.66
N LEU A 23 -5.94 31.52 -6.77
CA LEU A 23 -5.03 32.04 -5.76
C LEU A 23 -5.36 33.52 -5.54
N GLN A 24 -6.05 33.81 -4.45
CA GLN A 24 -6.18 35.16 -3.93
C GLN A 24 -4.86 35.49 -3.22
N GLU A 25 -4.08 36.40 -3.79
CA GLU A 25 -2.87 36.95 -3.16
C GLU A 25 -3.25 37.54 -1.79
N SER A 26 -2.68 36.94 -0.74
CA SER A 26 -2.89 37.32 0.65
C SER A 26 -2.01 38.52 0.99
N GLY A 27 -2.59 39.48 1.72
CA GLY A 27 -1.89 40.63 2.28
C GLY A 27 -0.85 40.24 3.33
N PRO A 28 -0.06 41.21 3.82
CA PRO A 28 1.11 40.98 4.66
C PRO A 28 0.75 40.26 5.98
N PRO A 29 1.58 39.31 6.43
CA PRO A 29 1.28 38.50 7.60
C PRO A 29 1.48 39.32 8.89
N LEU A 30 0.47 39.33 9.75
CA LEU A 30 0.58 39.79 11.13
C LEU A 30 1.42 38.78 11.93
N GLU A 31 2.62 39.19 12.33
CA GLU A 31 3.47 38.50 13.32
C GLU A 31 2.74 38.40 14.66
N GLY A 32 2.56 37.20 15.21
CA GLY A 32 2.18 37.07 16.62
C GLY A 32 1.49 35.78 17.07
N ALA A 33 1.01 34.92 16.19
CA ALA A 33 0.42 33.64 16.60
C ALA A 33 1.45 32.52 16.45
N SER A 34 1.97 32.02 17.58
CA SER A 34 2.74 30.78 17.63
C SER A 34 1.81 29.63 17.20
N ALA A 35 1.79 29.37 15.90
CA ALA A 35 1.07 28.26 15.31
C ALA A 35 1.72 26.99 15.86
N VAL A 36 1.06 26.38 16.86
CA VAL A 36 1.34 25.01 17.27
C VAL A 36 1.10 24.16 16.03
N LYS A 37 2.15 23.91 15.25
CA LYS A 37 2.12 22.99 14.13
C LYS A 37 1.76 21.64 14.73
N ASN A 38 0.50 21.23 14.55
CA ASN A 38 0.10 19.86 14.74
C ASN A 38 0.86 19.05 13.69
N GLU A 39 2.06 18.60 14.04
CA GLU A 39 2.83 17.65 13.26
C GLU A 39 2.06 16.33 13.28
N GLN A 40 1.18 16.15 12.30
CA GLN A 40 0.63 14.85 11.97
C GLN A 40 1.81 13.94 11.62
N LEU A 41 2.09 13.02 12.52
CA LEU A 41 3.27 12.16 12.48
C LEU A 41 3.23 11.10 11.39
N MET A 42 2.03 10.78 10.90
CA MET A 42 1.82 9.82 9.85
C MET A 42 0.52 10.13 9.14
N GLU A 43 0.56 10.08 7.82
CA GLU A 43 -0.59 10.32 6.96
C GLU A 43 -1.25 8.99 6.59
N ILE A 44 -2.58 8.91 6.65
CA ILE A 44 -3.32 7.68 6.35
C ILE A 44 -4.28 7.91 5.19
N CYS A 45 -4.13 7.12 4.13
CA CYS A 45 -5.11 6.96 3.07
C CYS A 45 -5.94 5.71 3.36
N ASP A 46 -7.17 5.91 3.83
CA ASP A 46 -8.14 4.84 4.06
C ASP A 46 -8.99 4.61 2.80
N VAL A 47 -8.82 3.44 2.17
CA VAL A 47 -9.56 3.01 0.98
C VAL A 47 -10.61 1.99 1.40
N VAL A 48 -11.86 2.46 1.50
CA VAL A 48 -12.99 1.62 1.87
C VAL A 48 -13.65 1.02 0.62
N ILE A 49 -13.84 -0.29 0.63
CA ILE A 49 -14.44 -1.05 -0.46
C ILE A 49 -15.89 -1.43 -0.09
N SER A 50 -16.87 -0.85 -0.78
CA SER A 50 -18.30 -0.94 -0.42
C SER A 50 -18.92 -2.33 -0.46
N GLU A 51 -18.41 -3.24 -1.31
CA GLU A 51 -18.96 -4.60 -1.41
C GLU A 51 -17.90 -5.62 -0.97
N ASP A 52 -18.15 -6.29 0.16
CA ASP A 52 -17.19 -7.22 0.75
C ASP A 52 -17.04 -8.51 -0.07
N THR A 53 -18.09 -8.91 -0.80
CA THR A 53 -18.07 -10.10 -1.69
C THR A 53 -17.05 -9.97 -2.81
N LEU A 54 -16.68 -8.73 -3.18
CA LEU A 54 -15.68 -8.48 -4.21
C LEU A 54 -14.27 -8.32 -3.63
N PHE A 55 -14.13 -8.32 -2.31
CA PHE A 55 -12.85 -8.24 -1.62
C PHE A 55 -12.14 -9.59 -1.65
N ASN A 56 -11.49 -9.88 -2.77
CA ASN A 56 -10.75 -11.11 -2.99
C ASN A 56 -9.24 -10.85 -3.16
N SER A 57 -8.45 -11.93 -3.17
CA SER A 57 -7.00 -11.87 -3.38
C SER A 57 -6.61 -11.16 -4.67
N GLN A 58 -7.39 -11.30 -5.76
CA GLN A 58 -7.11 -10.65 -7.04
C GLN A 58 -7.26 -9.12 -6.98
N LEU A 59 -8.24 -8.60 -6.23
CA LEU A 59 -8.39 -7.17 -5.99
C LEU A 59 -7.23 -6.64 -5.14
N VAL A 60 -6.89 -7.34 -4.06
CA VAL A 60 -5.76 -6.98 -3.20
C VAL A 60 -4.44 -6.97 -3.99
N GLN A 61 -4.19 -7.98 -4.83
CA GLN A 61 -3.03 -8.03 -5.73
C GLN A 61 -2.93 -6.78 -6.61
N ARG A 62 -4.06 -6.39 -7.23
CA ARG A 62 -4.12 -5.21 -8.10
C ARG A 62 -3.89 -3.92 -7.32
N LEU A 63 -4.50 -3.77 -6.14
CA LEU A 63 -4.35 -2.57 -5.31
C LEU A 63 -2.94 -2.45 -4.71
N ALA A 64 -2.37 -3.55 -4.21
CA ALA A 64 -1.01 -3.59 -3.69
C ALA A 64 -0.01 -3.17 -4.77
N TYR A 65 -0.07 -3.80 -5.94
CA TYR A 65 0.83 -3.46 -7.03
C TYR A 65 0.58 -2.03 -7.56
N ALA A 66 -0.68 -1.61 -7.74
CA ALA A 66 -0.98 -0.23 -8.15
C ALA A 66 -0.46 0.80 -7.13
N SER A 67 -0.56 0.52 -5.83
CA SER A 67 -0.01 1.41 -4.78
C SER A 67 1.50 1.57 -4.95
N LEU A 68 2.23 0.49 -5.23
CA LEU A 68 3.65 0.54 -5.53
C LEU A 68 3.94 1.40 -6.77
N GLU A 69 3.22 1.18 -7.88
CA GLU A 69 3.40 1.98 -9.10
C GLU A 69 3.20 3.48 -8.86
N GLN A 70 2.15 3.84 -8.11
CA GLN A 70 1.87 5.23 -7.77
C GLN A 70 2.94 5.80 -6.84
N VAL A 71 3.34 5.08 -5.80
CA VAL A 71 4.39 5.52 -4.87
C VAL A 71 5.68 5.78 -5.63
N LEU A 72 6.10 4.87 -6.51
CA LEU A 72 7.33 5.04 -7.30
C LEU A 72 7.26 6.27 -8.23
N PHE A 73 6.09 6.55 -8.80
CA PHE A 73 5.87 7.73 -9.64
C PHE A 73 5.87 9.03 -8.82
N PHE A 74 5.07 9.10 -7.74
CA PHE A 74 4.95 10.30 -6.90
C PHE A 74 6.21 10.62 -6.10
N THR A 75 7.08 9.62 -5.87
CA THR A 75 8.39 9.80 -5.23
C THR A 75 9.52 10.03 -6.24
N ASN A 76 9.18 10.31 -7.50
CA ASN A 76 10.12 10.55 -8.60
C ASN A 76 11.15 9.43 -8.84
N GLN A 77 10.89 8.21 -8.36
CA GLN A 77 11.77 7.07 -8.64
C GLN A 77 11.57 6.50 -10.04
N ILE A 78 10.38 6.74 -10.62
CA ILE A 78 10.09 6.48 -12.03
C ILE A 78 9.55 7.78 -12.64
N PRO A 79 10.09 8.24 -13.79
CA PRO A 79 9.75 9.55 -14.36
C PRO A 79 8.33 9.64 -14.92
N LEU A 80 7.70 8.50 -15.22
CA LEU A 80 6.39 8.41 -15.85
C LEU A 80 5.60 7.23 -15.27
N PRO A 81 4.25 7.29 -15.30
CA PRO A 81 3.43 6.12 -15.00
C PRO A 81 3.85 4.93 -15.86
N ILE A 82 3.92 3.73 -15.26
CA ILE A 82 4.45 2.52 -15.92
C ILE A 82 3.72 2.19 -17.22
N ALA A 83 2.41 2.42 -17.29
CA ALA A 83 1.63 2.25 -18.52
C ALA A 83 2.12 3.17 -19.66
N LYS A 84 2.46 4.43 -19.35
CA LYS A 84 3.04 5.35 -20.33
C LYS A 84 4.46 4.96 -20.68
N LEU A 85 5.26 4.61 -19.68
CA LEU A 85 6.64 4.17 -19.86
C LEU A 85 6.72 2.97 -20.82
N ALA A 86 5.86 1.98 -20.68
CA ALA A 86 5.79 0.81 -21.56
C ALA A 86 5.39 1.15 -23.01
N SER A 87 4.67 2.24 -23.23
CA SER A 87 4.23 2.67 -24.56
C SER A 87 5.25 3.54 -25.31
N LEU A 88 6.26 4.07 -24.61
CA LEU A 88 7.25 4.93 -25.22
C LEU A 88 8.09 4.15 -26.24
N ARG A 89 8.48 4.82 -27.31
CA ARG A 89 9.49 4.34 -28.26
C ARG A 89 10.65 5.31 -28.19
N ASP A 90 11.77 4.87 -27.65
CA ASP A 90 12.96 5.70 -27.51
C ASP A 90 13.90 5.44 -28.70
N GLU A 91 14.33 6.50 -29.37
CA GLU A 91 15.35 6.42 -30.42
C GLU A 91 16.73 6.06 -29.83
N ASN A 92 16.93 6.37 -28.54
CA ASN A 92 18.15 6.05 -27.82
C ASN A 92 18.11 4.59 -27.32
N GLN A 93 18.92 3.73 -27.95
CA GLN A 93 19.02 2.32 -27.60
C GLN A 93 19.40 2.06 -26.13
N LYS A 94 20.23 2.92 -25.52
CA LYS A 94 20.62 2.79 -24.11
C LYS A 94 19.45 3.06 -23.17
N ALA A 95 18.66 4.11 -23.46
CA ALA A 95 17.47 4.45 -22.68
C ALA A 95 16.40 3.36 -22.82
N SER A 96 16.16 2.87 -24.03
CA SER A 96 15.24 1.75 -24.28
C SER A 96 15.65 0.50 -23.49
N ARG A 97 16.94 0.14 -23.45
CA ARG A 97 17.41 -1.01 -22.67
C ARG A 97 17.15 -0.85 -21.17
N LYS A 98 17.50 0.30 -20.58
CA LYS A 98 17.23 0.57 -19.16
C LYS A 98 15.74 0.51 -18.84
N ARG A 99 14.91 1.07 -19.72
CA ARG A 99 13.45 1.03 -19.61
C ARG A 99 12.93 -0.41 -19.65
N ASP A 100 13.38 -1.21 -20.62
CA ASP A 100 12.93 -2.60 -20.77
C ASP A 100 13.39 -3.47 -19.57
N GLU A 101 14.60 -3.22 -19.04
CA GLU A 101 15.09 -3.84 -17.80
C GLU A 101 14.23 -3.47 -16.59
N LEU A 102 13.88 -2.20 -16.41
CA LEU A 102 12.99 -1.73 -15.36
C LEU A 102 11.59 -2.37 -15.47
N LEU A 103 10.99 -2.35 -16.66
CA LEU A 103 9.67 -2.96 -16.90
C LEU A 103 9.70 -4.47 -16.63
N LYS A 104 10.79 -5.16 -16.99
CA LYS A 104 10.98 -6.58 -16.68
C LYS A 104 11.10 -6.81 -15.17
N ALA A 105 11.85 -5.97 -14.46
CA ALA A 105 11.99 -6.07 -13.00
C ALA A 105 10.65 -5.85 -12.29
N LEU A 106 9.87 -4.84 -12.72
CA LEU A 106 8.53 -4.55 -12.21
C LEU A 106 7.54 -5.68 -12.51
N GLY A 107 7.62 -6.27 -13.71
CA GLY A 107 6.82 -7.44 -14.08
C GLY A 107 7.10 -8.65 -13.17
N ARG A 108 8.37 -8.95 -12.89
CA ARG A 108 8.76 -10.01 -11.95
C ARG A 108 8.28 -9.70 -10.52
N LEU A 109 8.48 -8.47 -10.05
CA LEU A 109 8.02 -8.05 -8.74
C LEU A 109 6.50 -8.18 -8.58
N LYS A 110 5.73 -7.85 -9.63
CA LYS A 110 4.28 -8.05 -9.65
C LYS A 110 3.89 -9.51 -9.44
N GLU A 111 4.56 -10.43 -10.14
CA GLU A 111 4.35 -11.87 -9.99
C GLU A 111 4.70 -12.35 -8.56
N ASP A 112 5.84 -11.88 -8.05
CA ASP A 112 6.32 -12.21 -6.71
C ASP A 112 5.36 -11.71 -5.62
N ILE A 113 4.85 -10.48 -5.73
CA ILE A 113 3.81 -9.92 -4.84
C ILE A 113 2.53 -10.75 -4.95
N ASN A 114 2.09 -11.06 -6.17
CA ASN A 114 0.84 -11.81 -6.38
C ASN A 114 0.87 -13.17 -5.69
N MET A 115 2.02 -13.85 -5.73
CA MET A 115 2.23 -15.11 -5.05
C MET A 115 2.13 -14.95 -3.52
N VAL A 116 2.73 -13.91 -2.93
CA VAL A 116 2.63 -13.67 -1.46
C VAL A 116 1.20 -13.35 -1.06
N VAL A 117 0.51 -12.47 -1.81
CA VAL A 117 -0.90 -12.13 -1.54
C VAL A 117 -1.79 -13.37 -1.62
N LYS A 118 -1.57 -14.23 -2.62
CA LYS A 118 -2.32 -15.49 -2.77
C LYS A 118 -2.08 -16.42 -1.57
N ARG A 119 -0.82 -16.60 -1.15
CA ARG A 119 -0.48 -17.40 0.04
C ARG A 119 -1.07 -16.82 1.33
N ALA A 120 -1.09 -15.50 1.48
CA ALA A 120 -1.70 -14.83 2.61
C ALA A 120 -3.23 -15.04 2.66
N ALA A 121 -3.89 -15.04 1.51
CA ALA A 121 -5.32 -15.33 1.38
C ALA A 121 -5.65 -16.81 1.61
N GLU A 122 -4.75 -17.73 1.23
CA GLU A 122 -4.90 -19.18 1.40
C GLU A 122 -4.43 -19.69 2.78
N SER A 123 -3.89 -18.81 3.63
CA SER A 123 -3.41 -19.19 4.96
C SER A 123 -4.59 -19.45 5.89
N ASP A 124 -5.18 -20.62 5.72
CA ASP A 124 -6.37 -21.13 6.42
C ASP A 124 -6.05 -21.60 7.85
N VAL A 125 -5.04 -21.00 8.48
CA VAL A 125 -4.54 -21.48 9.77
C VAL A 125 -5.57 -21.09 10.82
N SER A 126 -6.29 -22.12 11.27
CA SER A 126 -7.34 -22.23 12.30
C SER A 126 -7.14 -21.48 13.63
N LEU A 127 -6.11 -20.64 13.73
CA LEU A 127 -5.69 -19.92 14.93
C LEU A 127 -5.56 -18.40 14.73
N SER A 128 -5.71 -17.87 13.49
CA SER A 128 -5.64 -16.43 13.24
C SER A 128 -6.94 -15.93 12.60
N PRO A 129 -7.62 -14.93 13.21
CA PRO A 129 -8.78 -14.29 12.60
C PRO A 129 -8.31 -13.48 11.39
N ALA A 130 -8.76 -13.87 10.19
CA ALA A 130 -8.46 -13.27 8.89
C ALA A 130 -6.98 -13.34 8.43
N GLY A 131 -6.78 -13.77 7.18
CA GLY A 131 -5.50 -13.57 6.51
C GLY A 131 -5.21 -12.08 6.37
N GLN A 132 -3.97 -11.66 6.61
CA GLN A 132 -3.55 -10.26 6.42
C GLN A 132 -2.41 -10.19 5.43
N PHE A 133 -2.40 -9.15 4.60
CA PHE A 133 -1.29 -8.84 3.72
C PHE A 133 -0.77 -7.44 4.04
N ARG A 134 0.50 -7.38 4.46
CA ARG A 134 1.21 -6.11 4.67
C ARG A 134 2.41 -6.01 3.74
N MET A 135 2.59 -4.85 3.12
CA MET A 135 3.73 -4.52 2.28
C MET A 135 4.28 -3.16 2.69
N ALA A 136 5.59 -3.03 2.88
CA ALA A 136 6.24 -1.76 3.16
C ALA A 136 7.19 -1.37 2.03
N ILE A 137 7.09 -0.13 1.57
CA ILE A 137 7.99 0.48 0.58
C ILE A 137 8.86 1.47 1.34
N VAL A 138 10.17 1.21 1.38
CA VAL A 138 11.15 2.04 2.08
C VAL A 138 12.02 2.75 1.05
N LEU A 139 12.09 4.07 1.14
CA LEU A 139 13.01 4.90 0.39
C LEU A 139 14.22 5.25 1.27
N GLY A 140 15.41 4.87 0.84
CA GLY A 140 16.64 4.97 1.63
C GLY A 140 16.98 3.67 2.36
N SER A 141 17.76 3.75 3.44
CA SER A 141 18.17 2.58 4.22
C SER A 141 17.15 2.27 5.32
N LEU A 142 16.92 1.01 5.67
CA LEU A 142 16.06 0.64 6.79
C LEU A 142 16.51 1.27 8.13
N SER A 143 17.81 1.54 8.29
CA SER A 143 18.37 2.19 9.49
C SER A 143 18.08 3.69 9.55
N ILE A 144 17.96 4.34 8.38
CA ILE A 144 17.72 5.77 8.23
C ILE A 144 16.77 5.95 7.04
N PRO A 145 15.50 5.55 7.19
CA PRO A 145 14.56 5.59 6.08
C PRO A 145 14.17 7.05 5.84
N LYS A 146 14.31 7.53 4.60
CA LYS A 146 13.82 8.85 4.22
C LYS A 146 12.30 8.86 4.24
N ARG A 147 11.68 7.80 3.69
CA ARG A 147 10.23 7.59 3.69
C ARG A 147 9.88 6.13 3.86
N VAL A 148 8.75 5.88 4.52
CA VAL A 148 8.17 4.54 4.62
C VAL A 148 6.68 4.61 4.32
N ILE A 149 6.27 3.81 3.33
CA ILE A 149 4.87 3.68 2.94
C ILE A 149 4.42 2.28 3.31
N LEU A 150 3.44 2.14 4.20
CA LEU A 150 2.84 0.86 4.57
C LEU A 150 1.53 0.67 3.78
N PHE A 151 1.44 -0.41 3.01
CA PHE A 151 0.19 -0.92 2.47
C PHE A 151 -0.31 -2.03 3.40
N ASP A 152 -1.49 -1.84 3.99
CA ASP A 152 -2.10 -2.79 4.92
C ASP A 152 -3.52 -3.16 4.47
N THR A 153 -3.83 -4.44 4.49
CA THR A 153 -5.13 -4.99 4.11
C THR A 153 -5.36 -6.33 4.80
N ALA A 154 -6.59 -6.55 5.24
CA ALA A 154 -7.03 -7.80 5.82
C ALA A 154 -8.12 -8.43 4.95
N PHE A 155 -7.99 -9.73 4.71
CA PHE A 155 -8.97 -10.53 3.99
C PHE A 155 -10.19 -10.76 4.89
N PRO A 156 -11.43 -10.69 4.35
CA PRO A 156 -12.59 -11.10 5.10
C PRO A 156 -12.41 -12.58 5.49
N GLY A 157 -12.39 -12.87 6.79
CA GLY A 157 -12.38 -14.24 7.27
C GLY A 157 -13.73 -14.92 6.97
N ASP A 158 -13.69 -16.19 6.60
CA ASP A 158 -14.91 -16.99 6.34
C ASP A 158 -15.71 -17.26 7.66
N SER A 159 -15.13 -16.88 8.80
CA SER A 159 -15.68 -17.08 10.14
C SER A 159 -16.98 -16.34 10.42
N ASP A 160 -17.33 -15.33 9.62
CA ASP A 160 -18.51 -14.48 9.84
C ASP A 160 -19.72 -14.82 8.98
N VAL A 161 -19.67 -15.89 8.17
CA VAL A 161 -20.89 -16.56 7.74
C VAL A 161 -21.42 -17.44 8.90
N LYS A 162 -21.57 -16.85 10.08
CA LYS A 162 -22.63 -17.27 10.99
C LYS A 162 -23.92 -17.01 10.24
N GLN A 163 -24.37 -18.02 9.47
CA GLN A 163 -25.75 -18.07 9.03
C GLN A 163 -26.59 -17.69 10.25
N PRO A 164 -27.46 -16.68 10.16
CA PRO A 164 -28.35 -16.34 11.26
C PRO A 164 -29.12 -17.63 11.58
N GLY A 165 -28.68 -18.32 12.64
CA GLY A 165 -29.33 -19.55 13.06
C GLY A 165 -30.80 -19.23 13.29
N PRO A 166 -31.71 -20.17 12.99
CA PRO A 166 -33.13 -19.94 13.24
C PRO A 166 -33.26 -19.50 14.69
N ALA A 167 -33.84 -18.31 14.90
CA ALA A 167 -34.03 -17.70 16.20
C ALA A 167 -34.58 -18.76 17.16
N SER A 168 -33.70 -19.31 17.98
CA SER A 168 -34.08 -20.32 18.95
C SER A 168 -34.65 -19.51 20.09
N ASP A 169 -35.97 -19.34 20.09
CA ASP A 169 -36.76 -18.84 21.22
C ASP A 169 -36.61 -19.80 22.41
N THR A 170 -35.41 -19.89 22.96
CA THR A 170 -35.14 -20.65 24.18
C THR A 170 -35.17 -19.63 25.30
N ARG A 171 -36.38 -19.41 25.78
CA ARG A 171 -36.70 -18.60 26.95
C ARG A 171 -36.28 -19.38 28.21
N GLU A 172 -34.97 -19.52 28.42
CA GLU A 172 -34.44 -20.11 29.67
C GLU A 172 -34.34 -19.04 30.76
N ALA A 173 -35.02 -19.35 31.86
CA ALA A 173 -35.17 -18.51 33.02
C ALA A 173 -33.83 -18.25 33.72
N CYS A 174 -33.70 -17.02 34.23
CA CYS A 174 -32.64 -16.60 35.13
C CYS A 174 -32.55 -17.53 36.35
N ALA A 175 -31.48 -18.31 36.45
CA ALA A 175 -31.01 -18.88 37.71
C ALA A 175 -29.59 -18.35 37.96
N SER A 176 -29.53 -17.29 38.76
CA SER A 176 -28.33 -16.67 39.28
C SER A 176 -27.53 -17.68 40.11
N SER A 177 -26.31 -18.02 39.68
CA SER A 177 -25.31 -18.63 40.55
C SER A 177 -24.16 -17.65 40.75
N PRO A 178 -23.89 -17.19 41.99
CA PRO A 178 -22.74 -16.34 42.28
C PRO A 178 -21.48 -17.21 42.36
N VAL A 179 -20.65 -17.15 41.33
CA VAL A 179 -19.29 -17.71 41.38
C VAL A 179 -18.41 -16.69 42.13
N SER A 180 -18.02 -17.02 43.36
CA SER A 180 -17.06 -16.24 44.14
C SER A 180 -15.64 -16.52 43.64
N TRP A 181 -14.93 -15.48 43.23
CA TRP A 181 -13.51 -15.58 42.86
C TRP A 181 -12.70 -15.37 44.14
N THR A 182 -12.28 -16.46 44.77
CA THR A 182 -11.39 -16.40 45.93
C THR A 182 -9.97 -16.13 45.43
N ILE A 183 -9.48 -14.92 45.69
CA ILE A 183 -8.09 -14.52 45.48
C ILE A 183 -7.25 -15.20 46.57
N ASN A 184 -6.59 -16.30 46.22
CA ASN A 184 -5.54 -16.88 47.06
C ASN A 184 -4.19 -16.31 46.62
N ASN A 185 -3.73 -15.30 47.34
CA ASN A 185 -2.34 -14.86 47.38
C ASN A 185 -1.57 -15.76 48.37
N PRO A 186 -0.57 -16.55 47.94
CA PRO A 186 0.53 -16.90 48.81
C PRO A 186 1.70 -15.96 48.55
N ALA A 187 1.87 -15.01 49.47
CA ALA A 187 3.21 -14.51 49.77
C ALA A 187 4.02 -15.65 50.37
N THR A 188 5.31 -15.74 50.04
CA THR A 188 6.45 -15.80 50.99
C THR A 188 7.68 -16.54 50.40
N ALA A 189 8.85 -15.94 50.67
CA ALA A 189 10.19 -16.52 50.74
C ALA A 189 10.95 -16.85 49.44
N GLY A 190 11.84 -15.93 49.08
CA GLY A 190 13.28 -16.12 49.28
C GLY A 190 13.97 -17.22 48.47
N SER A 191 14.80 -16.81 47.52
CA SER A 191 16.04 -17.52 47.20
C SER A 191 17.02 -16.57 46.54
N ASP A 192 17.98 -16.10 47.33
CA ASP A 192 19.30 -15.70 46.88
C ASP A 192 19.94 -16.85 46.10
N LEU A 193 20.32 -16.62 44.84
CA LEU A 193 21.42 -17.37 44.22
C LEU A 193 22.21 -16.42 43.32
N ASP A 194 23.30 -16.00 43.93
CA ASP A 194 24.49 -15.38 43.39
C ASP A 194 25.15 -16.32 42.36
N HIS A 195 25.24 -15.89 41.10
CA HIS A 195 26.17 -16.47 40.13
C HIS A 195 26.76 -15.35 39.26
N THR A 196 27.82 -14.77 39.81
CA THR A 196 28.85 -14.03 39.08
C THR A 196 29.70 -15.04 38.30
N GLU A 197 29.36 -15.29 37.03
CA GLU A 197 30.28 -15.92 36.08
C GLU A 197 30.98 -14.84 35.26
N SER A 198 32.19 -14.51 35.70
CA SER A 198 33.16 -13.69 35.00
C SER A 198 33.73 -14.43 33.79
N HIS A 199 33.26 -14.08 32.59
CA HIS A 199 33.92 -14.51 31.35
C HIS A 199 35.14 -13.63 31.05
N PRO A 200 36.32 -14.22 30.79
CA PRO A 200 37.52 -13.48 30.42
C PRO A 200 37.43 -12.98 28.99
N PHE A 201 37.61 -11.67 28.83
CA PHE A 201 37.83 -11.00 27.55
C PHE A 201 39.17 -11.47 26.93
N PRO A 202 39.22 -11.83 25.64
CA PRO A 202 40.48 -11.97 24.93
C PRO A 202 41.10 -10.58 24.67
N PRO A 203 42.45 -10.48 24.66
CA PRO A 203 43.19 -9.23 24.62
C PRO A 203 43.12 -8.55 23.23
N ASP A 204 43.07 -7.22 23.30
CA ASP A 204 43.32 -6.30 22.20
C ASP A 204 44.61 -6.67 21.46
N SER A 205 44.47 -6.83 20.15
CA SER A 205 45.59 -7.00 19.22
C SER A 205 45.66 -5.74 18.38
N ASP A 206 46.46 -4.80 18.86
CA ASP A 206 46.96 -3.65 18.12
C ASP A 206 47.82 -4.17 16.94
N ASP A 207 47.33 -3.99 15.71
CA ASP A 207 48.16 -4.12 14.52
C ASP A 207 48.09 -2.81 13.72
N GLU A 208 49.00 -1.91 14.12
CA GLU A 208 49.42 -0.72 13.41
C GLU A 208 50.29 -1.14 12.21
N SER A 209 49.69 -1.32 11.04
CA SER A 209 50.45 -1.38 9.79
C SER A 209 50.21 -0.13 8.96
N SER A 210 51.13 0.82 9.15
CA SER A 210 51.42 1.96 8.28
C SER A 210 51.70 1.52 6.84
N ILE A 211 50.93 2.03 5.89
CA ILE A 211 51.38 2.15 4.49
C ILE A 211 51.15 3.59 4.06
N ASP A 212 52.23 4.36 4.21
CA ASP A 212 52.59 5.48 3.36
C ASP A 212 52.65 4.99 1.90
N GLU A 213 51.98 5.68 0.98
CA GLU A 213 52.61 6.26 -0.21
C GLU A 213 51.61 7.05 -1.07
N HIS A 214 51.91 8.34 -1.18
CA HIS A 214 51.36 9.31 -2.14
C HIS A 214 51.49 8.82 -3.60
N PRO A 215 50.63 9.29 -4.52
CA PRO A 215 51.09 10.43 -5.32
C PRO A 215 50.06 11.55 -5.41
N GLN A 216 50.57 12.76 -5.20
CA GLN A 216 49.90 14.01 -5.53
C GLN A 216 49.56 14.03 -7.03
N ILE A 217 48.28 14.18 -7.35
CA ILE A 217 47.85 14.69 -8.64
C ILE A 217 47.28 16.08 -8.37
N GLU A 218 48.11 17.08 -8.67
CA GLU A 218 47.68 18.45 -8.86
C GLU A 218 46.73 18.51 -10.07
N THR A 219 45.43 18.61 -9.81
CA THR A 219 44.48 19.11 -10.82
C THR A 219 43.88 20.41 -10.32
N SER A 220 44.57 21.49 -10.70
CA SER A 220 44.07 22.84 -10.59
C SER A 220 42.85 23.05 -11.51
N GLN A 221 41.98 23.95 -11.08
CA GLN A 221 40.94 24.63 -11.86
C GLN A 221 39.68 23.82 -12.19
N THR A 222 38.58 24.14 -11.50
CA THR A 222 37.39 24.78 -12.10
C THR A 222 36.33 24.91 -11.00
N SER A 223 36.41 25.99 -10.22
CA SER A 223 35.37 26.36 -9.25
C SER A 223 34.91 27.77 -9.59
N GLN A 224 33.95 27.87 -10.51
CA GLN A 224 33.24 29.11 -10.83
C GLN A 224 32.05 28.88 -11.80
N ARG A 225 31.15 27.91 -11.55
CA ARG A 225 29.85 27.88 -12.24
C ARG A 225 28.80 26.94 -11.62
N ALA A 226 28.36 27.22 -10.39
CA ALA A 226 27.20 26.50 -9.84
C ALA A 226 26.40 27.32 -8.83
N GLU A 227 26.09 28.59 -9.13
CA GLU A 227 25.16 29.41 -8.32
C GLU A 227 24.14 30.18 -9.15
N MET A 228 23.83 29.69 -10.36
CA MET A 228 22.70 30.23 -11.12
C MET A 228 21.85 29.05 -11.58
N LEU A 229 20.56 29.08 -11.21
CA LEU A 229 19.47 28.17 -11.57
C LEU A 229 19.13 27.08 -10.53
N SER A 230 18.92 27.44 -9.26
CA SER A 230 17.94 26.72 -8.43
C SER A 230 16.59 27.47 -8.52
N GLN A 231 15.97 27.40 -9.70
CA GLN A 231 14.56 27.76 -9.82
C GLN A 231 13.75 26.58 -9.32
N LYS A 232 13.23 26.70 -8.10
CA LYS A 232 12.28 25.76 -7.50
C LYS A 232 11.14 25.53 -8.50
N ALA A 233 11.08 24.33 -9.08
CA ALA A 233 10.07 24.00 -10.08
C ALA A 233 8.66 24.24 -9.51
N PRO A 234 7.71 24.77 -10.31
CA PRO A 234 6.36 24.98 -9.84
C PRO A 234 5.73 23.64 -9.40
N PRO A 235 4.94 23.63 -8.32
CA PRO A 235 4.27 22.42 -7.86
C PRO A 235 3.43 21.83 -9.00
N ARG A 236 3.67 20.57 -9.35
CA ARG A 236 2.95 19.88 -10.42
C ARG A 236 1.50 19.68 -9.95
N SER A 237 0.55 20.42 -10.50
CA SER A 237 -0.87 20.11 -10.28
C SER A 237 -1.21 18.84 -11.05
N PHE A 238 -1.49 17.76 -10.32
CA PHE A 238 -1.97 16.53 -10.92
C PHE A 238 -3.46 16.67 -11.22
N THR A 239 -3.82 16.80 -12.49
CA THR A 239 -5.21 16.57 -12.91
C THR A 239 -5.40 15.06 -13.02
N PRO A 240 -6.30 14.44 -12.22
CA PRO A 240 -6.59 13.02 -12.35
C PRO A 240 -6.97 12.72 -13.80
N PHE A 241 -6.37 11.67 -14.36
CA PHE A 241 -6.56 11.28 -15.75
C PHE A 241 -8.06 11.16 -16.07
N SER A 242 -8.57 12.00 -16.97
CA SER A 242 -9.88 11.77 -17.56
C SER A 242 -9.84 10.46 -18.35
N ASP A 243 -10.78 9.56 -18.06
CA ASP A 243 -10.93 8.22 -18.66
C ASP A 243 -11.23 8.22 -20.19
N ASP A 244 -11.05 9.35 -20.88
CA ASP A 244 -11.27 9.47 -22.33
C ASP A 244 -10.15 8.89 -23.20
N GLN A 245 -9.12 8.26 -22.60
CA GLN A 245 -8.31 7.27 -23.32
C GLN A 245 -9.07 5.96 -23.45
N THR A 246 -10.18 6.04 -24.20
CA THR A 246 -10.79 4.89 -24.81
C THR A 246 -9.70 4.08 -25.52
N LEU A 247 -9.64 2.79 -25.17
CA LEU A 247 -8.91 1.78 -25.90
C LEU A 247 -8.99 2.09 -27.39
N LEU A 248 -7.83 2.21 -28.03
CA LEU A 248 -7.70 1.98 -29.46
C LEU A 248 -8.34 0.62 -29.75
N LYS A 249 -9.62 0.65 -30.12
CA LYS A 249 -10.29 -0.48 -30.77
C LYS A 249 -9.35 -0.87 -31.92
N PRO A 250 -8.95 -2.13 -32.06
CA PRO A 250 -8.27 -2.58 -33.26
C PRO A 250 -9.25 -2.42 -34.43
N SER A 251 -9.18 -1.26 -35.09
CA SER A 251 -9.88 -0.98 -36.34
C SER A 251 -9.10 -1.69 -37.43
N GLY A 252 -9.31 -3.00 -37.49
CA GLY A 252 -8.70 -3.92 -38.44
C GLY A 252 -9.57 -5.16 -38.57
N GLN A 253 -10.88 -4.97 -38.85
CA GLN A 253 -11.68 -6.04 -39.42
C GLN A 253 -11.14 -6.32 -40.82
N ILE A 254 -10.21 -7.27 -40.91
CA ILE A 254 -9.97 -7.98 -42.16
C ILE A 254 -11.19 -8.89 -42.35
N THR A 255 -12.17 -8.40 -43.11
CA THR A 255 -13.27 -9.21 -43.63
C THR A 255 -12.67 -10.20 -44.63
N VAL A 256 -12.26 -11.37 -44.14
CA VAL A 256 -12.04 -12.53 -45.00
C VAL A 256 -13.42 -13.02 -45.43
N SER A 257 -13.84 -12.61 -46.61
CA SER A 257 -15.05 -13.10 -47.28
C SER A 257 -14.85 -14.55 -47.71
N THR A 258 -14.95 -15.50 -46.78
CA THR A 258 -15.20 -16.90 -47.13
C THR A 258 -16.69 -17.07 -47.37
N SER A 259 -17.08 -16.98 -48.65
CA SER A 259 -18.39 -17.35 -49.15
C SER A 259 -18.63 -18.86 -48.95
N GLY A 260 -19.33 -19.19 -47.87
CA GLY A 260 -19.84 -20.54 -47.59
C GLY A 260 -21.07 -20.44 -46.71
N HIS A 261 -22.25 -20.45 -47.32
CA HIS A 261 -23.54 -20.44 -46.64
C HIS A 261 -23.76 -21.78 -45.90
N PHE A 262 -23.25 -21.88 -44.68
CA PHE A 262 -23.83 -22.76 -43.66
C PHE A 262 -24.56 -21.87 -42.65
N ARG A 263 -25.90 -21.82 -42.75
CA ARG A 263 -26.74 -21.26 -41.70
C ARG A 263 -26.61 -22.16 -40.48
N GLN A 264 -25.66 -21.86 -39.60
CA GLN A 264 -25.67 -22.41 -38.26
C GLN A 264 -26.96 -21.92 -37.58
N PRO A 265 -27.78 -22.81 -37.01
CA PRO A 265 -28.95 -22.40 -36.25
C PRO A 265 -28.51 -21.51 -35.09
N THR A 266 -28.96 -20.26 -35.10
CA THR A 266 -28.69 -19.27 -34.06
C THR A 266 -29.37 -19.74 -32.78
N VAL A 267 -28.64 -20.45 -31.93
CA VAL A 267 -29.11 -20.81 -30.59
C VAL A 267 -29.28 -19.50 -29.82
N PRO A 268 -30.46 -19.21 -29.24
CA PRO A 268 -30.66 -17.99 -28.46
C PRO A 268 -29.66 -17.97 -27.28
N PRO A 269 -29.06 -16.81 -26.97
CA PRO A 269 -28.10 -16.71 -25.88
C PRO A 269 -28.75 -17.15 -24.57
N SER A 270 -28.11 -18.10 -23.89
CA SER A 270 -28.56 -18.59 -22.60
C SER A 270 -28.69 -17.43 -21.60
N PRO A 271 -29.79 -17.33 -20.84
CA PRO A 271 -29.98 -16.26 -19.85
C PRO A 271 -28.84 -16.21 -18.81
N PHE A 272 -28.18 -17.34 -18.53
CA PHE A 272 -27.03 -17.43 -17.64
C PHE A 272 -25.76 -16.74 -18.18
N ALA A 273 -25.60 -16.63 -19.49
CA ALA A 273 -24.45 -15.93 -20.08
C ALA A 273 -24.50 -14.42 -19.79
N ASN A 274 -25.71 -13.85 -19.69
CA ASN A 274 -25.90 -12.43 -19.41
C ASN A 274 -25.63 -12.08 -17.94
N GLU A 275 -25.86 -13.00 -17.02
CA GLU A 275 -25.61 -12.79 -15.58
C GLU A 275 -24.12 -12.76 -15.26
N ASN A 276 -23.34 -13.71 -15.80
CA ASN A 276 -21.88 -13.71 -15.65
C ASN A 276 -21.23 -12.45 -16.22
N ALA A 277 -21.72 -11.97 -17.37
CA ALA A 277 -21.21 -10.74 -17.98
C ALA A 277 -21.49 -9.50 -17.09
N ARG A 278 -22.70 -9.42 -16.51
CA ARG A 278 -23.06 -8.33 -15.58
C ARG A 278 -22.25 -8.37 -14.29
N SER A 279 -22.02 -9.57 -13.73
CA SER A 279 -21.20 -9.75 -12.54
C SER A 279 -19.74 -9.30 -12.79
N ASN A 280 -19.15 -9.71 -13.92
CA ASN A 280 -17.79 -9.29 -14.28
C ASN A 280 -17.67 -7.77 -14.51
N ASP A 281 -18.68 -7.13 -15.12
CA ASP A 281 -18.70 -5.67 -15.31
C ASP A 281 -18.80 -4.93 -13.96
N ALA A 282 -19.63 -5.42 -13.03
CA ALA A 282 -19.71 -4.86 -11.68
C ALA A 282 -18.36 -4.96 -10.93
N ILE A 283 -17.71 -6.13 -11.00
CA ILE A 283 -16.35 -6.34 -10.45
C ILE A 283 -15.37 -5.34 -11.05
N GLN A 284 -15.33 -5.20 -12.38
CA GLN A 284 -14.41 -4.26 -13.04
C GLN A 284 -14.67 -2.81 -12.63
N LYS A 285 -15.93 -2.38 -12.55
CA LYS A 285 -16.31 -1.03 -12.09
C LYS A 285 -15.86 -0.77 -10.67
N GLN A 286 -16.04 -1.73 -9.76
CA GLN A 286 -15.59 -1.59 -8.38
C GLN A 286 -14.08 -1.56 -8.27
N HIS A 287 -13.37 -2.42 -9.03
CA HIS A 287 -11.91 -2.37 -9.13
C HIS A 287 -11.43 -0.99 -9.59
N ALA A 288 -12.03 -0.44 -10.66
CA ALA A 288 -11.70 0.89 -11.15
C ALA A 288 -12.00 1.97 -10.12
N SER A 289 -13.12 1.87 -9.39
CA SER A 289 -13.46 2.81 -8.32
C SER A 289 -12.44 2.76 -7.17
N ALA A 290 -12.08 1.57 -6.69
CA ALA A 290 -11.09 1.39 -5.63
C ALA A 290 -9.71 1.90 -6.04
N LEU A 291 -9.28 1.61 -7.27
CA LEU A 291 -8.03 2.13 -7.83
C LEU A 291 -8.04 3.66 -7.93
N ARG A 292 -9.15 4.28 -8.35
CA ARG A 292 -9.26 5.74 -8.37
C ARG A 292 -9.17 6.34 -6.98
N SER A 293 -9.90 5.79 -6.00
CA SER A 293 -9.81 6.22 -4.60
C SER A 293 -8.38 6.09 -4.07
N LEU A 294 -7.69 4.99 -4.38
CA LEU A 294 -6.29 4.78 -4.03
C LEU A 294 -5.37 5.83 -4.67
N ILE A 295 -5.47 6.06 -5.98
CA ILE A 295 -4.63 7.02 -6.71
C ILE A 295 -4.84 8.44 -6.18
N VAL A 296 -6.10 8.85 -5.96
CA VAL A 296 -6.43 10.16 -5.41
C VAL A 296 -5.92 10.28 -3.97
N GLY A 297 -6.11 9.24 -3.15
CA GLY A 297 -5.64 9.21 -1.78
C GLY A 297 -4.12 9.32 -1.66
N ILE A 298 -3.37 8.56 -2.47
CA ILE A 298 -1.91 8.67 -2.57
C ILE A 298 -1.51 10.05 -3.09
N GLY A 299 -2.13 10.55 -4.17
CA GLY A 299 -1.78 11.84 -4.76
C GLY A 299 -2.05 13.04 -3.86
N ASN A 300 -2.97 12.92 -2.91
CA ASN A 300 -3.26 13.95 -1.92
C ASN A 300 -2.33 13.90 -0.70
N MET A 301 -1.45 12.90 -0.60
CA MET A 301 -0.56 12.80 0.55
C MET A 301 0.53 13.87 0.50
N ASN A 302 0.63 14.67 1.57
CA ASN A 302 1.70 15.66 1.75
C ASN A 302 3.09 15.00 1.75
N THR A 303 3.15 13.72 2.17
CA THR A 303 4.38 12.91 2.20
C THR A 303 5.08 12.81 0.84
N PHE A 304 4.38 13.06 -0.27
CA PHE A 304 4.96 13.03 -1.63
C PHE A 304 5.29 14.42 -2.21
N VAL A 305 4.93 15.51 -1.53
CA VAL A 305 5.14 16.87 -2.05
C VAL A 305 6.62 17.25 -2.04
N GLU A 306 7.36 16.77 -1.05
CA GLU A 306 8.81 16.94 -1.04
C GLU A 306 9.43 16.02 -2.10
N GLU A 307 10.30 16.57 -2.95
CA GLU A 307 11.05 15.79 -3.91
C GLU A 307 12.04 14.90 -3.16
N ALA A 308 11.86 13.58 -3.25
CA ALA A 308 12.85 12.64 -2.74
C ALA A 308 13.98 12.53 -3.77
N ASP A 309 15.22 12.73 -3.34
CA ASP A 309 16.37 12.39 -4.20
C ASP A 309 16.24 10.93 -4.67
N ALA A 310 16.80 10.63 -5.84
CA ALA A 310 16.99 9.26 -6.28
C ALA A 310 17.60 8.44 -5.13
N SER A 311 16.85 7.47 -4.64
CA SER A 311 17.20 6.74 -3.43
C SER A 311 17.00 5.26 -3.67
N LYS A 312 17.73 4.44 -2.90
CA LYS A 312 17.54 3.00 -2.97
C LYS A 312 16.12 2.68 -2.49
N ILE A 313 15.37 1.96 -3.33
CA ILE A 313 14.04 1.44 -2.98
C ILE A 313 14.20 0.05 -2.41
N HIS A 314 13.62 -0.18 -1.24
CA HIS A 314 13.49 -1.49 -0.64
C HIS A 314 12.01 -1.82 -0.48
N ILE A 315 11.64 -3.05 -0.83
CA ILE A 315 10.27 -3.53 -0.74
C ILE A 315 10.25 -4.70 0.21
N TYR A 316 9.41 -4.58 1.22
CA TYR A 316 9.21 -5.60 2.24
C TYR A 316 7.79 -6.12 2.20
N VAL A 317 7.62 -7.40 2.48
CA VAL A 317 6.32 -8.03 2.70
C VAL A 317 6.34 -8.77 4.01
N GLN A 318 5.24 -8.68 4.76
CA GLN A 318 5.06 -9.51 5.94
C GLN A 318 4.44 -10.84 5.52
N ALA A 319 5.06 -11.96 5.89
CA ALA A 319 4.58 -13.29 5.58
C ALA A 319 4.93 -14.28 6.69
N ALA A 320 4.33 -15.47 6.64
CA ALA A 320 4.66 -16.55 7.57
C ALA A 320 6.16 -16.93 7.48
N ARG A 321 6.76 -17.34 8.60
CA ARG A 321 8.17 -17.77 8.67
C ARG A 321 8.56 -18.84 7.65
N GLY A 322 7.62 -19.70 7.28
CA GLY A 322 7.80 -20.77 6.29
C GLY A 322 7.64 -20.33 4.84
N LEU A 323 7.60 -19.01 4.54
CA LEU A 323 7.56 -18.55 3.15
C LEU A 323 8.86 -18.93 2.43
N GLU A 324 8.79 -19.98 1.63
CA GLU A 324 9.86 -20.35 0.70
C GLU A 324 9.63 -19.68 -0.65
N HIS A 325 10.46 -18.69 -0.98
CA HIS A 325 10.44 -18.04 -2.28
C HIS A 325 11.83 -17.48 -2.65
N PRO A 326 12.34 -17.72 -3.88
CA PRO A 326 13.70 -17.35 -4.24
C PRO A 326 13.97 -15.83 -4.27
N ALA A 327 12.95 -15.01 -4.49
CA ALA A 327 13.09 -13.56 -4.56
C ALA A 327 12.83 -12.83 -3.23
N TRP A 328 12.39 -13.53 -2.17
CA TRP A 328 12.03 -12.94 -0.88
C TRP A 328 12.98 -13.42 0.20
N LEU A 329 13.82 -12.52 0.70
CA LEU A 329 14.84 -12.82 1.71
C LEU A 329 14.36 -12.43 3.11
N PRO A 330 14.39 -13.33 4.10
CA PRO A 330 13.95 -12.99 5.45
C PRO A 330 14.84 -11.90 6.07
N ARG A 331 14.22 -10.89 6.68
CA ARG A 331 14.90 -9.77 7.37
C ARG A 331 14.39 -9.61 8.81
N PRO A 332 14.83 -10.45 9.75
CA PRO A 332 14.40 -10.36 11.14
C PRO A 332 14.69 -9.00 11.81
N ALA A 333 15.76 -8.31 11.39
CA ALA A 333 16.08 -6.97 11.87
C ALA A 333 15.01 -5.91 11.53
N ALA A 334 14.21 -6.15 10.48
CA ALA A 334 13.14 -5.26 10.05
C ALA A 334 11.86 -5.40 10.88
N ASN A 335 11.73 -6.46 11.70
CA ASN A 335 10.55 -6.66 12.53
C ASN A 335 10.32 -5.47 13.46
N LYS A 336 11.30 -5.11 14.31
CA LYS A 336 11.12 -4.04 15.30
C LYS A 336 10.63 -2.70 14.72
N PRO A 337 11.25 -2.12 13.66
CA PRO A 337 10.78 -0.84 13.13
C PRO A 337 9.41 -0.94 12.45
N PHE A 338 9.12 -2.03 11.73
CA PHE A 338 7.83 -2.16 11.07
C PHE A 338 6.69 -2.52 12.02
N GLU A 339 6.95 -3.27 13.08
CA GLU A 339 5.98 -3.52 14.15
C GLU A 339 5.57 -2.20 14.83
N LEU A 340 6.51 -1.29 15.08
CA LEU A 340 6.19 0.05 15.59
C LEU A 340 5.32 0.85 14.62
N LEU A 341 5.60 0.74 13.31
CA LEU A 341 4.81 1.41 12.28
C LEU A 341 3.39 0.83 12.19
N VAL A 342 3.27 -0.50 12.17
CA VAL A 342 1.99 -1.21 12.16
C VAL A 342 1.16 -0.84 13.39
N SER A 343 1.75 -0.90 14.59
CA SER A 343 1.06 -0.48 15.81
C SER A 343 0.61 0.97 15.73
N ALA A 344 1.43 1.88 15.18
CA ALA A 344 1.01 3.27 15.00
C ALA A 344 -0.16 3.43 14.02
N VAL A 345 -0.23 2.62 12.97
CA VAL A 345 -1.36 2.62 12.03
C VAL A 345 -2.61 2.12 12.73
N GLU A 346 -2.52 0.99 13.44
CA GLU A 346 -3.62 0.43 14.21
C GLU A 346 -4.15 1.45 15.24
N HIS A 347 -3.24 2.08 16.00
CA HIS A 347 -3.61 3.13 16.94
C HIS A 347 -4.26 4.33 16.25
N THR A 348 -3.71 4.82 15.13
CA THR A 348 -4.27 6.01 14.45
C THR A 348 -5.63 5.72 13.81
N VAL A 349 -5.85 4.51 13.30
CA VAL A 349 -7.14 4.09 12.74
C VAL A 349 -8.20 3.89 13.83
N CYS A 350 -7.79 3.44 15.04
CA CYS A 350 -8.67 3.27 16.20
C CYS A 350 -8.93 4.56 17.00
N GLU A 351 -7.94 5.44 17.17
CA GLU A 351 -7.97 6.60 18.06
C GLU A 351 -8.72 7.83 17.54
N ALA A 352 -9.46 7.72 16.42
CA ALA A 352 -10.34 8.79 15.98
C ALA A 352 -11.33 9.24 17.09
N ASP A 353 -11.56 8.42 18.13
CA ASP A 353 -12.48 8.71 19.24
C ASP A 353 -11.84 8.75 20.66
N CYS A 354 -10.54 8.47 20.84
CA CYS A 354 -9.93 8.30 22.17
C CYS A 354 -8.49 8.85 22.26
N GLY A 355 -8.34 10.12 22.66
CA GLY A 355 -7.05 10.86 22.60
C GLY A 355 -5.89 10.42 23.52
N HIS A 356 -5.32 9.23 23.30
CA HIS A 356 -4.22 8.67 24.11
C HIS A 356 -2.90 8.36 23.34
N GLY A 357 -2.67 8.94 22.16
CA GLY A 357 -1.51 8.61 21.30
C GLY A 357 -0.16 9.32 21.57
N THR A 358 0.27 9.63 22.81
CA THR A 358 1.51 10.42 23.03
C THR A 358 2.83 9.66 22.92
N ILE A 359 2.86 8.34 23.14
CA ILE A 359 4.14 7.59 23.33
C ILE A 359 4.80 7.19 22.00
N LEU A 360 4.05 6.93 20.94
CA LEU A 360 4.61 6.51 19.64
C LEU A 360 5.25 7.66 18.84
N LYS A 361 5.05 8.90 19.27
CA LYS A 361 5.45 10.11 18.54
C LYS A 361 6.96 10.28 18.38
N SER A 362 7.77 9.91 19.38
CA SER A 362 9.21 10.24 19.37
C SER A 362 10.07 9.40 18.41
N LYS A 363 9.65 8.18 18.09
CA LYS A 363 10.39 7.29 17.18
C LYS A 363 10.00 7.48 15.72
N LEU A 364 8.72 7.74 15.46
CA LEU A 364 8.19 7.98 14.12
C LEU A 364 8.48 9.40 13.62
N SER A 365 8.73 10.38 14.50
CA SER A 365 9.02 11.76 14.06
C SER A 365 10.26 11.90 13.18
N LYS A 366 11.14 10.89 13.17
CA LYS A 366 12.33 10.85 12.30
C LYS A 366 12.04 10.26 10.92
N MET A 367 10.84 9.71 10.71
CA MET A 367 10.46 8.99 9.50
C MET A 367 9.25 9.68 8.88
N ALA A 368 9.38 10.15 7.64
CA ALA A 368 8.20 10.56 6.88
C ALA A 368 7.42 9.29 6.49
N ALA A 369 6.49 8.90 7.36
CA ALA A 369 5.72 7.69 7.24
C ALA A 369 4.30 7.99 6.74
N CYS A 370 3.80 7.14 5.86
CA CYS A 370 2.38 7.12 5.52
C CYS A 370 1.86 5.70 5.40
N ALA A 371 0.55 5.55 5.54
CA ALA A 371 -0.13 4.27 5.44
C ALA A 371 -1.26 4.33 4.43
N ILE A 372 -1.42 3.25 3.68
CA ILE A 372 -2.49 2.98 2.76
C ILE A 372 -3.23 1.78 3.34
N VAL A 373 -4.37 2.04 3.94
CA VAL A 373 -5.20 1.01 4.57
C VAL A 373 -6.33 0.68 3.61
N VAL A 374 -6.41 -0.57 3.17
CA VAL A 374 -7.48 -1.04 2.28
C VAL A 374 -8.36 -2.00 3.07
N ARG A 375 -9.65 -1.69 3.17
CA ARG A 375 -10.58 -2.51 3.96
C ARG A 375 -11.97 -2.62 3.34
N PRO A 376 -12.66 -3.76 3.51
CA PRO A 376 -14.05 -3.90 3.14
C PRO A 376 -14.97 -3.11 4.09
N SER A 377 -16.09 -2.61 3.58
CA SER A 377 -16.96 -1.66 4.28
C SER A 377 -17.57 -2.20 5.57
N ARG A 378 -17.86 -3.52 5.63
CA ARG A 378 -18.52 -4.12 6.79
C ARG A 378 -17.57 -4.71 7.82
N THR A 379 -16.26 -4.66 7.60
CA THR A 379 -15.32 -5.01 8.68
C THR A 379 -15.44 -3.98 9.79
N ARG A 380 -16.07 -4.39 10.89
CA ARG A 380 -16.16 -3.59 12.10
C ARG A 380 -14.73 -3.35 12.59
N ARG A 381 -14.36 -2.09 12.83
CA ARG A 381 -12.99 -1.71 13.27
C ARG A 381 -12.52 -2.49 14.50
N ASP A 382 -13.46 -2.90 15.35
CA ASP A 382 -13.19 -3.62 16.59
C ASP A 382 -12.56 -5.00 16.39
N ASP A 383 -12.66 -5.60 15.20
CA ASP A 383 -12.09 -6.94 14.92
C ASP A 383 -10.64 -6.90 14.41
N MET A 384 -10.08 -5.72 14.13
CA MET A 384 -8.70 -5.58 13.63
C MET A 384 -7.64 -5.58 14.74
N SER A 385 -8.03 -5.53 16.02
CA SER A 385 -7.07 -5.47 17.13
C SER A 385 -6.54 -6.86 17.54
N SER A 386 -6.18 -7.72 16.58
CA SER A 386 -5.58 -9.03 16.85
C SER A 386 -4.13 -8.88 17.34
N THR A 387 -3.98 -8.40 18.57
CA THR A 387 -2.70 -8.09 19.23
C THR A 387 -1.82 -9.32 19.51
N PHE A 388 -2.16 -10.50 18.98
CA PHE A 388 -1.61 -11.77 19.42
C PHE A 388 -1.37 -12.76 18.27
N GLN A 389 -0.47 -12.43 17.33
CA GLN A 389 0.32 -13.46 16.61
C GLN A 389 1.53 -12.96 15.80
N ASN A 390 2.15 -11.83 16.16
CA ASN A 390 3.34 -11.32 15.44
C ASN A 390 4.55 -12.28 15.54
N SER A 391 4.55 -13.25 16.46
CA SER A 391 5.60 -14.26 16.54
C SER A 391 5.66 -15.18 15.32
N GLN A 392 4.57 -15.36 14.56
CA GLN A 392 4.52 -16.29 13.43
C GLN A 392 4.94 -15.67 12.09
N HIS A 393 5.00 -14.35 12.03
CA HIS A 393 5.30 -13.60 10.81
C HIS A 393 6.70 -13.00 10.86
N LEU A 394 7.31 -12.85 9.69
CA LEU A 394 8.56 -12.13 9.48
C LEU A 394 8.40 -11.18 8.31
N TRP A 395 9.19 -10.12 8.32
CA TRP A 395 9.38 -9.28 7.15
C TRP A 395 10.40 -9.91 6.20
N PHE A 396 10.04 -9.97 4.93
CA PHE A 396 10.90 -10.43 3.85
C PHE A 396 11.19 -9.26 2.92
N GLU A 397 12.45 -9.05 2.58
CA GLU A 397 12.88 -8.06 1.60
C GLU A 397 12.93 -8.69 0.21
N TRP A 398 12.47 -7.97 -0.80
CA TRP A 398 12.65 -8.37 -2.18
C TRP A 398 14.12 -8.26 -2.60
N ASP A 399 14.73 -9.35 -3.06
CA ASP A 399 16.13 -9.38 -3.52
C ASP A 399 16.34 -8.67 -4.87
N GLY A 400 15.24 -8.44 -5.60
CA GLY A 400 15.32 -7.73 -6.87
C GLY A 400 15.81 -6.29 -6.68
N LYS A 401 16.57 -5.80 -7.66
CA LYS A 401 17.02 -4.41 -7.68
C LYS A 401 16.11 -3.61 -8.61
N LEU A 402 15.30 -2.72 -8.06
CA LEU A 402 14.74 -1.60 -8.81
C LEU A 402 15.80 -0.51 -8.86
N HIS A 403 16.50 -0.40 -9.98
CA HIS A 403 17.33 0.78 -10.23
C HIS A 403 16.42 1.84 -10.86
N GLY A 404 16.44 3.05 -10.28
CA GLY A 404 15.82 4.20 -10.93
C GLY A 404 16.42 4.42 -12.33
N LEU A 405 15.66 5.07 -13.21
CA LEU A 405 16.18 5.53 -14.48
C LEU A 405 17.04 6.79 -14.24
N ASP A 406 18.24 6.60 -13.70
CA ASP A 406 19.26 7.67 -13.61
C ASP A 406 19.87 8.01 -14.98
#